data_AF-A0A2V7DPD4-F1
#
_entry.id   AF-A0A2V7DPD4-F1
#
_cell.length_a   1.000
_cell.length_b   1.000
_cell.length_c   1.000
_cell.angle_alpha   90.00
_cell.angle_beta   90.00
_cell.angle_gamma   90.00
#
_symmetry.space_group_name_H-M   'P 1'
#
loop_
_entity.id
_entity.type
_entity.pdbx_description
1 polymer ?
#
loop_
_entity_poly.entity_id
_entity_poly.type
_entity_poly.pdbx_seq_one_letter_code
_entity_poly.pdbx_strand_id
1 'polypeptide(L)' 'MAENGRQVLRRRFGLTGGEPQTLEAIGREIGLTWERIRQIEGAGLRKLRALLRARGVDPADLF' A
#
# COMPACT_ATOMS: atom_id res chain seq x y z
N MET A 1 3.13 -15.98 -4.65
CA MET A 1 2.80 -14.77 -5.44
C MET A 1 2.50 -13.52 -4.60
N ALA A 2 2.62 -13.55 -3.26
CA ALA A 2 2.19 -12.45 -2.38
C ALA A 2 3.32 -11.83 -1.51
N GLU A 3 4.59 -12.12 -1.77
CA GLU A 3 5.70 -11.71 -0.90
C GLU A 3 5.92 -10.18 -0.90
N ASN A 4 5.71 -9.51 -2.04
CA ASN A 4 6.13 -8.10 -2.19
C ASN A 4 5.04 -7.07 -1.80
N GLY A 5 3.79 -7.49 -1.61
CA GLY A 5 2.68 -6.55 -1.44
C GLY A 5 2.76 -5.74 -0.14
N ARG A 6 3.19 -6.38 0.93
CA ARG A 6 3.36 -5.74 2.24
C ARG A 6 4.54 -4.77 2.24
N GLN A 7 5.61 -5.08 1.49
CA GLN A 7 6.77 -4.22 1.34
C GLN A 7 6.44 -2.96 0.54
N VAL A 8 5.68 -3.10 -0.57
CA VAL A 8 5.20 -1.96 -1.36
C VAL A 8 4.40 -0.98 -0.50
N LEU A 9 3.43 -1.47 0.28
CA LEU A 9 2.61 -0.61 1.14
C LEU A 9 3.44 0.05 2.25
N ARG A 10 4.37 -0.69 2.88
CA ARG A 10 5.25 -0.13 3.91
C ARG A 10 6.12 1.01 3.39
N ARG A 11 6.72 0.83 2.21
CA ARG A 11 7.55 1.83 1.54
C ARG A 11 6.73 3.02 1.05
N ARG A 12 5.55 2.76 0.46
CA ARG A 12 4.68 3.81 -0.08
C ARG A 12 4.18 4.77 0.99
N PHE A 13 3.85 4.25 2.17
CA PHE A 13 3.25 5.02 3.26
C PHE A 13 4.22 5.29 4.43
N GLY A 14 5.50 4.95 4.31
CA GLY A 14 6.49 5.18 5.37
C GLY A 14 6.22 4.41 6.67
N LEU A 15 5.46 3.32 6.64
CA LEU A 15 4.93 2.60 7.83
C LEU A 15 6.00 1.89 8.68
N THR A 16 7.27 2.03 8.32
CA THR A 16 8.44 1.49 9.03
C THR A 16 9.42 2.58 9.47
N GLY A 17 8.98 3.83 9.53
CA GLY A 17 9.81 4.96 9.97
C GLY A 17 10.76 5.52 8.90
N GLY A 18 10.58 5.12 7.64
CA GLY A 18 11.26 5.71 6.49
C GLY A 18 10.36 6.70 5.75
N GLU A 19 10.95 7.49 4.85
CA GLU A 19 10.18 8.42 4.03
C GLU A 19 9.27 7.69 3.02
N PRO A 20 8.07 8.22 2.74
CA PRO A 20 7.19 7.71 1.69
C PRO A 20 7.90 7.69 0.32
N GLN A 21 7.96 6.53 -0.31
CA GLN A 21 8.53 6.38 -1.65
C GLN A 21 7.45 6.46 -2.75
N THR A 22 7.83 6.89 -3.96
CA THR A 22 6.93 6.92 -5.12
C THR A 22 6.73 5.52 -5.70
N LEU A 23 5.59 5.30 -6.39
CA LEU A 23 5.32 4.01 -7.05
C LEU A 23 6.39 3.66 -8.09
N GLU A 24 6.95 4.66 -8.76
CA GLU A 24 8.00 4.51 -9.76
C GLU A 24 9.34 4.11 -9.11
N ALA A 25 9.73 4.79 -8.03
CA ALA A 25 10.95 4.45 -7.28
C ALA A 25 10.86 3.03 -6.72
N ILE A 26 9.71 2.67 -6.13
CA ILE A 26 9.46 1.32 -5.63
C ILE A 26 9.52 0.32 -6.79
N GLY A 27 8.81 0.55 -7.90
CA GLY A 27 8.79 -0.34 -9.06
C GLY A 27 10.19 -0.63 -9.60
N ARG A 28 11.03 0.40 -9.74
CA ARG A 28 12.43 0.25 -10.17
C ARG A 28 13.25 -0.60 -9.21
N GLU A 29 13.04 -0.45 -7.90
CA GLU A 29 13.81 -1.16 -6.86
C GLU A 29 13.50 -2.67 -6.79
N ILE A 30 12.23 -3.05 -6.97
CA ILE A 30 11.77 -4.44 -6.90
C ILE A 30 11.54 -5.09 -8.27
N GLY A 31 11.92 -4.41 -9.36
CA GLY A 31 11.83 -4.94 -10.72
C GLY A 31 10.40 -5.15 -11.22
N LEU A 32 9.46 -4.33 -10.75
CA LEU A 32 8.04 -4.40 -11.12
C LEU A 32 7.62 -3.15 -11.89
N THR A 33 6.69 -3.33 -12.82
CA THR A 33 6.11 -2.20 -13.55
C THR A 33 5.28 -1.31 -12.63
N TRP A 34 5.18 -0.03 -12.98
CA TRP A 34 4.36 0.94 -12.25
C TRP A 34 2.91 0.47 -12.09
N GLU A 35 2.33 -0.12 -13.15
CA GLU A 35 0.97 -0.66 -13.12
C GLU A 35 0.83 -1.82 -12.11
N ARG A 36 1.85 -2.67 -12.00
CA ARG A 36 1.86 -3.74 -11.00
C ARG A 36 1.90 -3.18 -9.58
N ILE A 37 2.70 -2.14 -9.33
CA ILE A 37 2.73 -1.46 -8.03
C ILE A 37 1.37 -0.81 -7.71
N ARG A 38 0.74 -0.15 -8.69
CA ARG A 38 -0.60 0.44 -8.54
C ARG A 38 -1.66 -0.62 -8.20
N GLN A 39 -1.62 -1.80 -8.83
CA GLN A 39 -2.53 -2.90 -8.51
C GLN A 39 -2.35 -3.39 -7.06
N ILE A 40 -1.10 -3.51 -6.61
CA ILE A 40 -0.75 -3.91 -5.24
C ILE A 40 -1.26 -2.87 -4.23
N GLU A 41 -1.02 -1.58 -4.48
CA GLU A 41 -1.51 -0.49 -3.65
C GLU A 41 -3.03 -0.52 -3.51
N GLY A 42 -3.74 -0.64 -4.65
CA GLY A 42 -5.20 -0.75 -4.65
C GLY A 42 -5.72 -1.97 -3.88
N ALA A 43 -5.06 -3.13 -4.01
CA ALA A 43 -5.42 -4.33 -3.25
C ALA A 43 -5.19 -4.13 -1.74
N GLY A 44 -4.09 -3.48 -1.36
CA GLY A 44 -3.78 -3.12 0.02
C GLY A 44 -4.82 -2.18 0.64
N LEU A 45 -5.15 -1.10 -0.06
CA LEU A 45 -6.13 -0.13 0.40
C LEU A 45 -7.53 -0.72 0.55
N ARG A 46 -7.97 -1.59 -0.38
CA ARG A 46 -9.23 -2.33 -0.25
C ARG A 46 -9.26 -3.17 1.02
N LYS A 47 -8.17 -3.89 1.31
CA LYS A 47 -8.05 -4.70 2.52
C LYS A 47 -8.03 -3.84 3.78
N LEU A 48 -7.34 -2.70 3.76
CA LEU A 48 -7.32 -1.76 4.88
C LEU A 48 -8.71 -1.19 5.17
N ARG A 49 -9.45 -0.75 4.14
CA ARG A 49 -10.83 -0.27 4.29
C ARG A 49 -11.75 -1.32 4.89
N ALA A 50 -11.64 -2.58 4.46
CA ALA A 50 -12.40 -3.68 5.03
C ALA A 50 -12.09 -3.92 6.52
N LEU A 51 -10.81 -3.82 6.91
CA LEU A 51 -10.37 -3.98 8.30
C LEU A 51 -10.82 -2.83 9.20
N LEU A 52 -10.85 -1.59 8.70
CA LEU A 52 -11.36 -0.42 9.42
C LEU A 52 -12.86 -0.56 9.67
N ARG A 53 -13.64 -0.87 8.63
CA ARG A 53 -15.09 -1.11 8.76
C ARG A 53 -15.40 -2.24 9.75
N ALA A 54 -14.63 -3.33 9.72
CA ALA A 54 -14.79 -4.44 10.67
C ALA A 54 -14.49 -4.04 12.13
N ARG A 55 -13.70 -2.97 12.35
CA ARG A 55 -13.43 -2.37 13.67
C ARG A 55 -14.43 -1.27 14.03
N GLY A 56 -15.46 -1.03 13.22
CA GLY A 56 -16.44 0.03 13.43
C GLY A 56 -15.91 1.44 13.11
N VAL A 57 -14.77 1.55 12.41
CA VAL A 57 -14.22 2.83 11.95
C VAL A 57 -14.61 3.00 10.49
N ASP A 58 -15.43 4.00 10.16
CA ASP A 58 -15.66 4.33 8.76
C ASP A 58 -14.45 5.14 8.23
N PRO A 59 -13.82 4.73 7.13
CA PRO A 59 -12.73 5.50 6.53
C PRO A 59 -13.11 6.95 6.16
N ALA A 60 -14.40 7.26 6.00
CA ALA A 60 -14.89 8.61 5.78
C ALA A 60 -14.66 9.53 6.99
N ASP A 61 -14.52 8.97 8.20
CA ASP A 61 -14.33 9.73 9.45
C ASP A 61 -12.86 10.16 9.67
N LEU A 62 -11.94 9.77 8.78
CA LEU A 62 -10.50 10.08 8.87
C LEU A 62 -10.08 11.33 8.08
N PHE A 63 -11.02 12.01 7.43
CA PHE A 63 -10.81 13.21 6.59
C PHE A 63 -11.86 14.27 6.90
#